data_AF-A0A8H7I257-F1
#
_entry.id   AF-A0A8H7I257-F1
#
_cell.length_a   1.000
_cell.length_b   1.000
_cell.length_c   1.000
_cell.angle_alpha   90.00
_cell.angle_beta   90.00
_cell.angle_gamma   90.00
#
_symmetry.space_group_name_H-M   'P 1'
#
loop_
_entity.id
_entity.type
_entity.pdbx_description
1 polymer ?
#
loop_
_entity_poly.entity_id
_entity_poly.type
_entity_poly.pdbx_seq_one_letter_code
_entity_poly.pdbx_strand_id
1 'polypeptide(L)'
;MASMAEFVYNNTVHSSTGKTLFKALYGWEPTLTPSNIPTDVPEADDLAQTMEAQWKEVESALQQSKQQMTAREEGSPMEFKVGEEVWLDAKNVNLKTLSPKLMEQCLGPFKVSEKISNRVS
;
A
#
# COMPACT_ATOMS: atom_id res chain seq x y z
N MET A 1 0.71 13.84 15.43
CA MET A 1 0.52 13.05 14.19
C MET A 1 0.78 11.54 14.39
N ALA A 2 1.86 11.12 15.06
CA ALA A 2 2.16 9.69 15.26
C ALA A 2 1.01 8.89 15.93
N SER A 3 0.35 9.47 16.94
CA SER A 3 -0.78 8.84 17.64
C SER A 3 -2.00 8.57 16.74
N MET A 4 -2.31 9.47 15.81
CA MET A 4 -3.44 9.30 14.88
C MET A 4 -3.10 8.24 13.83
N ALA A 5 -1.88 8.23 13.31
CA ALA A 5 -1.43 7.21 12.36
C ALA A 5 -1.49 5.80 12.97
N GLU A 6 -1.02 5.64 14.22
CA GLU A 6 -1.11 4.38 14.96
C GLU A 6 -2.57 3.97 15.19
N PHE A 7 -3.44 4.91 15.59
CA PHE A 7 -4.86 4.63 15.79
C PHE A 7 -5.56 4.18 14.50
N VAL A 8 -5.30 4.85 13.38
CA VAL A 8 -5.85 4.50 12.07
C VAL A 8 -5.35 3.13 11.64
N TYR A 9 -4.05 2.86 11.79
CA TYR A 9 -3.45 1.56 11.48
C TYR A 9 -4.11 0.42 12.29
N ASN A 10 -4.26 0.61 13.61
CA ASN A 10 -4.88 -0.38 14.49
C ASN A 10 -6.38 -0.58 14.25
N ASN A 11 -7.08 0.40 13.65
CA ASN A 11 -8.49 0.33 13.23
C ASN A 11 -8.69 -0.06 11.76
N THR A 12 -7.62 -0.28 10.99
CA THR A 12 -7.74 -0.70 9.59
C THR A 12 -7.86 -2.22 9.53
N VAL A 13 -8.80 -2.72 8.72
CA VAL A 13 -8.98 -4.17 8.53
C VAL A 13 -7.77 -4.73 7.79
N HIS A 14 -7.11 -5.71 8.41
CA HIS A 14 -5.95 -6.35 7.82
C HIS A 14 -6.35 -7.54 6.95
N SER A 15 -5.76 -7.67 5.76
CA SER A 15 -6.13 -8.71 4.78
C SER A 15 -5.88 -10.14 5.25
N SER A 16 -4.93 -10.34 6.17
CA SER A 16 -4.58 -11.65 6.72
C SER A 16 -5.56 -12.15 7.78
N THR A 17 -6.18 -11.26 8.55
CA THR A 17 -7.06 -11.62 9.68
C THR A 17 -8.54 -11.32 9.43
N GLY A 18 -8.84 -10.47 8.43
CA GLY A 18 -10.20 -9.98 8.16
C GLY A 18 -10.77 -9.14 9.29
N LYS A 19 -9.94 -8.70 10.25
CA LYS A 19 -10.30 -7.91 11.43
C LYS A 19 -9.29 -6.79 11.62
N THR A 20 -9.69 -5.75 12.35
CA THR A 20 -8.75 -4.73 12.83
C THR A 20 -7.87 -5.28 13.94
N LEU A 21 -6.73 -4.65 14.18
CA LEU A 21 -5.82 -5.09 15.24
C LEU A 21 -6.43 -4.86 16.63
N PHE A 22 -7.16 -3.76 16.82
CA PHE A 22 -7.90 -3.52 18.06
C PHE A 22 -8.93 -4.62 18.34
N LYS A 23 -9.69 -5.05 17.33
CA LYS A 23 -10.65 -6.15 17.48
C LYS A 23 -9.98 -7.48 17.73
N ALA A 24 -8.84 -7.73 17.10
CA ALA A 24 -8.10 -8.97 17.29
C ALA A 24 -7.49 -9.07 18.71
N LEU A 25 -6.97 -7.95 19.23
CA LEU A 25 -6.29 -7.91 20.53
C LEU A 25 -7.25 -7.74 21.71
N TYR A 26 -8.26 -6.87 21.57
CA TYR A 26 -9.12 -6.44 22.68
C TYR A 26 -10.59 -6.82 22.49
N GLY A 27 -10.99 -7.32 21.32
CA GLY A 27 -12.37 -7.72 21.03
C GLY A 27 -13.33 -6.58 20.68
N TRP A 28 -12.85 -5.32 20.61
CA TRP A 28 -13.66 -4.15 20.27
C TRP A 28 -12.91 -3.19 19.35
N GLU A 29 -13.65 -2.30 18.68
CA GLU A 29 -13.13 -1.32 17.71
C GLU A 29 -13.49 0.10 18.16
N PRO A 30 -12.51 0.94 18.54
CA PRO A 30 -12.78 2.33 18.88
C PRO A 30 -13.14 3.14 17.64
N THR A 31 -14.24 3.88 17.69
CA THR A 31 -14.66 4.82 16.64
C THR A 31 -14.20 6.24 16.96
N LEU A 32 -13.42 6.84 16.06
CA LEU A 32 -13.18 8.28 16.03
C LEU A 32 -14.17 8.92 15.05
N THR A 33 -15.39 9.16 15.50
CA THR A 33 -16.34 10.00 14.77
C THR A 33 -16.48 11.32 15.52
N PRO A 34 -16.27 12.49 14.89
CA PRO A 34 -16.51 13.78 15.51
C PRO A 34 -17.99 13.82 15.85
N SER A 35 -18.30 14.35 17.03
CA SER A 35 -19.69 14.51 17.42
C SER A 35 -20.30 15.61 16.56
N ASN A 36 -21.41 15.33 15.88
CA ASN A 36 -22.22 16.35 15.20
C ASN A 36 -23.19 17.05 16.18
N ILE A 37 -23.04 16.82 17.48
CA ILE A 37 -23.87 17.43 18.52
C ILE A 37 -23.24 18.78 18.86
N PRO A 38 -23.95 19.90 18.63
CA PRO A 38 -23.46 21.23 19.00
C PRO A 38 -23.11 21.24 20.48
N THR A 39 -21.92 21.74 20.81
CA THR A 39 -21.49 21.89 22.20
C THR A 39 -21.58 23.34 22.63
N ASP A 40 -21.77 23.60 23.92
CA ASP A 40 -21.72 24.97 24.47
C ASP A 40 -20.29 25.57 24.44
N VAL A 41 -19.32 24.86 23.83
CA VAL A 41 -17.92 25.24 23.74
C VAL A 41 -17.58 25.51 22.26
N PRO A 42 -17.57 26.77 21.80
CA PRO A 42 -17.31 27.12 20.40
C PRO A 42 -16.00 26.55 19.84
N GLU A 43 -14.98 26.45 20.67
CA GLU A 43 -13.66 25.89 20.31
C GLU A 43 -13.73 24.40 19.93
N ALA A 44 -14.65 23.65 20.55
CA ALA A 44 -14.85 22.24 20.23
C ALA A 44 -15.58 22.06 18.90
N ASP A 45 -16.55 22.94 18.60
CA ASP A 45 -17.27 22.95 17.33
C ASP A 45 -16.32 23.36 16.18
N ASP A 46 -15.48 24.39 16.36
CA ASP A 46 -14.46 24.80 15.39
C ASP A 46 -13.44 23.67 15.11
N LEU A 47 -13.04 22.95 16.17
CA LEU A 47 -12.15 21.80 16.04
C LEU A 47 -12.82 20.67 15.25
N ALA A 48 -14.08 20.36 15.52
CA ALA A 48 -14.84 19.33 14.82
C ALA A 48 -14.98 19.65 13.31
N GLN A 49 -15.31 20.91 12.98
CA GLN A 49 -15.38 21.37 11.59
C GLN A 49 -14.03 21.27 10.88
N THR A 50 -12.95 21.66 11.56
CA THR A 50 -11.60 21.56 11.02
C THR A 50 -11.21 20.11 10.73
N MET A 51 -11.50 19.19 11.66
CA MET A 51 -11.23 17.75 11.48
C MET A 51 -12.03 17.18 10.30
N GLU A 52 -13.31 17.55 10.16
CA GLU A 52 -14.15 17.09 9.05
C GLU A 52 -13.61 17.57 7.69
N ALA A 53 -13.19 18.84 7.60
CA ALA A 53 -12.60 19.40 6.39
C ALA A 53 -11.30 18.66 6.01
N GLN A 54 -10.41 18.42 6.99
CA GLN A 54 -9.17 17.69 6.77
C GLN A 54 -9.41 16.25 6.32
N TRP A 55 -10.41 15.56 6.87
CA TRP A 55 -10.73 14.20 6.44
C TRP A 55 -11.22 14.13 5.00
N LYS A 56 -12.09 15.06 4.57
CA LYS A 56 -12.55 15.12 3.17
C LYS A 56 -11.39 15.35 2.20
N GLU A 57 -10.44 16.20 2.58
CA GLU A 57 -9.23 16.44 1.78
C GLU A 57 -8.36 15.17 1.67
N VAL A 58 -8.09 14.50 2.79
CA VAL A 58 -7.30 13.27 2.84
C VAL A 58 -7.98 12.14 2.06
N GLU A 59 -9.29 11.97 2.20
CA GLU A 59 -10.07 10.98 1.47
C GLU A 59 -9.98 11.21 -0.05
N SER A 60 -10.16 12.47 -0.48
CA SER A 60 -10.03 12.84 -1.89
C SER A 60 -8.62 12.57 -2.43
N ALA A 61 -7.58 12.95 -1.69
CA ALA A 61 -6.20 12.71 -2.08
C ALA A 61 -5.88 11.20 -2.17
N LEU A 62 -6.38 10.40 -1.22
CA LEU A 62 -6.20 8.95 -1.22
C LEU A 62 -6.91 8.29 -2.41
N GLN A 63 -8.14 8.73 -2.71
CA GLN A 63 -8.90 8.23 -3.85
C GLN A 63 -8.19 8.56 -5.18
N GLN A 64 -7.70 9.78 -5.34
CA GLN A 64 -6.93 10.20 -6.50
C GLN A 64 -5.62 9.39 -6.63
N SER A 65 -4.89 9.20 -5.53
CA SER A 65 -3.66 8.40 -5.52
C SER A 65 -3.92 6.95 -5.95
N LYS A 66 -4.99 6.33 -5.42
CA LYS A 66 -5.39 4.98 -5.81
C LYS A 66 -5.73 4.88 -7.29
N GLN A 67 -6.47 5.85 -7.83
CA GLN A 67 -6.79 5.91 -9.27
C GLN A 67 -5.53 6.02 -10.14
N GLN A 68 -4.56 6.85 -9.72
CA GLN A 68 -3.29 6.97 -10.44
C GLN A 68 -2.45 5.70 -10.36
N MET A 69 -2.44 5.00 -9.23
CA MET A 69 -1.76 3.71 -9.11
C MET A 69 -2.39 2.65 -10.01
N THR A 70 -3.71 2.51 -9.99
CA THR A 70 -4.40 1.55 -10.86
C THR A 70 -4.18 1.86 -12.34
N ALA A 71 -4.15 3.13 -12.74
CA ALA A 71 -3.86 3.53 -14.12
C ALA A 71 -2.41 3.25 -14.53
N ARG A 72 -1.45 3.24 -13.59
CA ARG A 72 -0.04 2.86 -13.85
C ARG A 72 0.14 1.35 -13.94
N GLU A 73 -0.70 0.58 -13.25
CA GLU A 73 -0.68 -0.89 -13.28
C GLU A 73 -1.30 -1.48 -14.57
N GLU A 74 -1.85 -0.65 -15.47
CA GLU A 74 -2.33 -1.05 -16.81
C GLU A 74 -1.19 -1.38 -17.81
N GLY A 75 -0.05 -1.87 -17.31
CA GLY A 75 0.87 -2.62 -18.14
C GLY A 75 0.23 -3.96 -18.49
N SER A 76 0.23 -4.34 -19.76
CA SER A 76 -0.18 -5.70 -20.17
C SER A 76 0.49 -6.73 -19.27
N PRO A 77 -0.25 -7.66 -18.64
CA PRO A 77 0.37 -8.69 -17.82
C PRO A 77 1.45 -9.41 -18.62
N MET A 78 2.70 -9.35 -18.14
CA MET A 78 3.78 -10.07 -18.79
C MET A 78 3.54 -11.57 -18.54
N GLU A 79 3.01 -12.25 -19.54
CA GLU A 79 2.73 -13.68 -19.48
C GLU A 79 3.96 -14.48 -19.92
N PHE A 80 4.58 -15.17 -18.97
CA PHE A 80 5.65 -16.12 -19.25
C PHE A 80 5.11 -17.52 -19.52
N LYS A 81 5.65 -18.19 -20.55
CA LYS A 81 5.37 -19.60 -20.83
C LYS A 81 6.52 -20.48 -20.34
N VAL A 82 6.18 -21.66 -19.83
CA VAL A 82 7.19 -22.68 -19.50
C VAL A 82 7.97 -23.01 -20.78
N GLY A 83 9.29 -22.92 -20.69
CA GLY A 83 10.19 -23.13 -21.81
C GLY A 83 10.60 -21.87 -22.58
N GLU A 84 10.00 -20.71 -22.29
CA GLU A 84 10.40 -19.41 -22.85
C GLU A 84 11.76 -18.97 -22.32
N GLU A 85 12.56 -18.33 -23.17
CA GLU A 85 13.85 -17.75 -22.80
C GLU A 85 13.68 -16.29 -22.41
N VAL A 86 14.06 -15.96 -21.18
CA VAL A 86 13.88 -14.62 -20.60
C VAL A 86 15.19 -14.09 -20.05
N TRP A 87 15.38 -12.78 -20.14
CA TRP A 87 16.52 -12.10 -19.54
C TRP A 87 16.16 -11.66 -18.12
N LEU A 88 17.08 -11.84 -17.16
CA LEU A 88 16.87 -11.42 -15.76
C LEU A 88 17.51 -10.05 -15.50
N ASP A 89 16.75 -9.12 -14.92
CA ASP A 89 17.31 -7.85 -14.45
C ASP A 89 18.29 -8.11 -13.28
N ALA A 90 19.54 -7.68 -13.45
CA ALA A 90 20.61 -7.92 -12.49
C ALA A 90 20.52 -7.03 -11.23
N LYS A 91 19.62 -6.03 -11.16
CA LYS A 91 19.54 -5.05 -10.06
C LYS A 91 19.50 -5.66 -8.66
N ASN A 92 18.85 -6.82 -8.50
CA ASN A 92 18.68 -7.51 -7.22
C ASN A 92 19.44 -8.84 -7.13
N VAL A 93 20.34 -9.12 -8.08
CA VAL A 93 21.14 -10.35 -8.08
C VAL A 93 22.50 -10.04 -7.45
N ASN A 94 22.84 -10.76 -6.37
CA ASN A 94 24.15 -10.61 -5.74
C ASN A 94 25.23 -11.32 -6.57
N LEU A 95 25.75 -10.61 -7.56
CA LEU A 95 26.91 -11.02 -8.34
C LEU A 95 28.17 -10.65 -7.56
N LYS A 96 29.05 -11.63 -7.34
CA LYS A 96 30.35 -11.45 -6.66
C LYS A 96 31.36 -10.73 -7.56
N THR A 97 31.03 -9.53 -8.01
CA THR A 97 31.85 -8.71 -8.91
C THR A 97 32.29 -7.41 -8.24
N LEU A 98 33.45 -6.92 -8.63
CA LEU A 98 34.17 -5.84 -7.94
C LEU A 98 33.53 -4.44 -8.08
N SER A 99 32.59 -4.23 -9.01
CA SER A 99 31.88 -2.95 -9.12
C SER A 99 30.50 -3.06 -9.81
N PRO A 100 29.45 -2.39 -9.29
CA PRO A 100 28.13 -2.36 -9.93
C PRO A 100 28.10 -1.70 -11.31
N LYS A 101 29.06 -0.81 -11.59
CA LYS A 101 29.14 0.00 -12.82
C LYS A 101 29.66 -0.78 -14.03
N LEU A 102 30.18 -1.99 -13.80
CA LEU A 102 30.67 -2.92 -14.84
C LEU A 102 29.84 -4.21 -14.91
N MET A 103 28.68 -4.27 -14.25
CA MET A 103 27.80 -5.45 -14.33
C MET A 103 26.91 -5.35 -15.58
N GLU A 104 26.65 -6.50 -16.20
CA GLU A 104 25.58 -6.61 -17.18
C GLU A 104 24.25 -6.27 -16.51
N GLN A 105 23.46 -5.39 -17.13
CA GLN A 105 22.16 -5.00 -16.58
C GLN A 105 21.12 -6.11 -16.74
N CYS A 106 21.29 -6.97 -17.75
CA CYS A 106 20.45 -8.11 -18.03
C CYS A 106 21.33 -9.36 -18.08
N LEU A 107 21.06 -10.33 -17.22
CA LEU A 107 21.69 -11.65 -17.25
C LEU A 107 20.98 -12.49 -18.30
N GLY A 108 21.77 -13.35 -18.95
CA GLY A 108 21.46 -14.15 -20.15
C GLY A 108 20.07 -14.77 -20.27
N PRO A 109 19.75 -15.40 -21.41
CA PRO A 109 18.48 -16.08 -21.55
C PRO A 109 18.41 -17.28 -20.60
N PHE A 110 17.50 -17.22 -19.64
CA PHE A 110 17.13 -18.32 -18.76
C PHE A 110 15.81 -18.92 -19.21
N LYS A 111 15.71 -20.24 -19.12
CA LYS A 111 14.49 -20.95 -19.46
C LYS A 111 13.52 -20.95 -18.29
N VAL A 112 12.29 -20.51 -18.51
CA VAL A 112 11.23 -20.57 -17.49
C VAL A 112 10.89 -22.02 -17.21
N SER A 113 11.14 -22.49 -15.97
CA SER A 113 10.84 -23.86 -15.55
C SER A 113 9.39 -24.03 -15.08
N GLU A 114 8.86 -23.06 -14.35
CA GLU A 114 7.53 -23.10 -13.75
C GLU A 114 7.00 -21.68 -13.50
N LYS A 115 5.68 -21.50 -13.62
CA LYS A 115 4.97 -20.26 -13.26
C LYS A 115 4.27 -20.44 -11.92
N ILE A 116 4.74 -19.74 -10.88
CA ILE A 116 4.20 -19.84 -9.51
C ILE A 116 3.07 -18.85 -9.20
N SER A 117 2.89 -17.80 -10.01
CA SER A 117 1.86 -16.77 -9.81
C SER A 117 1.59 -15.96 -11.08
N ASN A 118 0.39 -15.39 -11.19
CA ASN A 118 0.00 -14.45 -12.24
C ASN A 118 0.22 -12.97 -11.84
N ARG A 119 0.80 -12.71 -10.66
CA ARG A 119 1.04 -11.34 -10.20
C ARG A 119 2.25 -10.75 -10.93
N VAL A 120 1.99 -9.68 -11.68
CA VAL A 120 3.02 -8.73 -12.09
C VAL A 120 3.45 -7.98 -10.82
N SER A 121 4.74 -8.03 -10.49
CA SER A 121 5.31 -7.37 -9.31
C SER A 121 5.88 -6.01 -9.69
#